data_AF-A0A0A7EH81-F1
#
_entry.id   AF-A0A0A7EH81-F1
#
_cell.length_a   1.000
_cell.length_b   1.000
_cell.length_c   1.000
_cell.angle_alpha   90.00
_cell.angle_beta   90.00
_cell.angle_gamma   90.00
#
_symmetry.space_group_name_H-M   'P 1'
#
loop_
_entity.id
_entity.type
_entity.pdbx_description
1 polymer ?
#
loop_
_entity_poly.entity_id
_entity_poly.type
_entity_poly.pdbx_seq_one_letter_code
_entity_poly.pdbx_strand_id
1 'polypeptide(L)'
;MSDYAGKQQIKLQADWWSKTLAGIFLGLLLSYGLVALFAWFGPDNVNQAISNERALWRVQFNMWLVAPIWMCVLSLVYLFRSGKQAWLKLGFANLVIYGVWMALRSAL
;
A
#
# COMPACT_ATOMS: atom_id res chain seq x y z
N MET A 1 -33.41 22.81 39.50
CA MET A 1 -32.70 23.47 38.39
C MET A 1 -31.34 22.81 38.27
N SER A 2 -31.26 21.72 37.51
CA SER A 2 -30.82 21.75 36.10
C SER A 2 -29.28 21.75 35.97
N ASP A 3 -28.59 20.88 36.72
CA ASP A 3 -27.21 20.53 36.38
C ASP A 3 -27.25 19.38 35.37
N TYR A 4 -27.69 19.70 34.15
CA TYR A 4 -27.51 18.85 32.98
C TYR A 4 -26.04 18.90 32.61
N ALA A 5 -25.21 18.15 33.34
CA ALA A 5 -23.90 17.76 32.89
C ALA A 5 -24.07 16.92 31.63
N GLY A 6 -24.20 17.61 30.49
CA GLY A 6 -24.19 17.02 29.18
C GLY A 6 -22.87 16.27 29.05
N LYS A 7 -22.90 14.96 29.27
CA LYS A 7 -21.86 14.06 28.79
C LYS A 7 -21.69 14.39 27.32
N GLN A 8 -20.65 15.15 26.98
CA GLN A 8 -20.13 15.21 25.63
C GLN A 8 -19.80 13.77 25.28
N GLN A 9 -20.76 13.11 24.63
CA GLN A 9 -20.56 11.83 24.00
C GLN A 9 -19.48 12.10 22.97
N ILE A 10 -18.22 11.78 23.32
CA ILE A 10 -17.16 11.68 22.33
C ILE A 10 -17.70 10.64 21.36
N LYS A 11 -18.26 11.10 20.23
CA LYS A 11 -18.62 10.23 19.12
C LYS A 11 -17.29 9.65 18.66
N LEU A 12 -16.95 8.50 19.21
CA LEU A 12 -15.89 7.65 18.71
C LEU A 12 -16.37 7.17 17.35
N GLN A 13 -16.22 8.03 16.33
CA GLN A 13 -16.54 7.66 14.97
C GLN A 13 -15.69 6.44 14.66
N ALA A 14 -16.34 5.36 14.23
CA ALA A 14 -15.73 4.10 13.90
C ALA A 14 -14.93 4.21 12.59
N ASP A 15 -13.90 5.06 12.59
CA ASP A 15 -13.02 5.31 11.45
C ASP A 15 -12.15 4.10 11.13
N TRP A 16 -12.08 3.12 12.04
CA TRP A 16 -11.29 1.91 11.88
C TRP A 16 -11.68 1.14 10.61
N TRP A 17 -12.98 0.99 10.30
CA TRP A 17 -13.42 0.39 9.05
C TRP A 17 -12.89 1.13 7.82
N SER A 18 -12.95 2.46 7.83
CA SER A 18 -12.46 3.29 6.72
C SER A 18 -10.95 3.14 6.54
N LYS A 19 -10.17 3.11 7.64
CA LYS A 19 -8.72 2.88 7.63
C LYS A 19 -8.39 1.48 7.12
N THR A 20 -9.08 0.45 7.58
CA THR A 20 -8.90 -0.93 7.13
C THR A 20 -9.18 -1.05 5.63
N LEU A 21 -10.29 -0.49 5.15
CA LEU A 21 -10.62 -0.50 3.72
C LEU A 21 -9.56 0.26 2.89
N ALA A 22 -9.06 1.39 3.38
CA ALA A 22 -7.95 2.11 2.74
C ALA A 22 -6.70 1.23 2.65
N GLY A 23 -6.32 0.57 3.74
CA GLY A 23 -5.16 -0.32 3.77
C GLY A 23 -5.35 -1.58 2.92
N ILE A 24 -6.56 -2.13 2.85
CA ILE A 24 -6.87 -3.29 2.01
C ILE A 24 -6.71 -2.89 0.54
N PHE A 25 -7.43 -1.87 0.06
CA PHE A 25 -7.44 -1.55 -1.37
C PHE A 25 -6.21 -0.76 -1.79
N LEU A 26 -5.96 0.40 -1.18
CA LEU A 26 -4.84 1.26 -1.56
C LEU A 26 -3.50 0.72 -1.06
N GLY A 27 -3.48 0.00 0.06
CA GLY A 27 -2.26 -0.67 0.51
C GLY A 27 -1.88 -1.87 -0.36
N LEU A 28 -2.85 -2.64 -0.85
CA LEU A 28 -2.58 -3.73 -1.80
C LEU A 28 -2.09 -3.17 -3.13
N LEU A 29 -2.76 -2.13 -3.64
CA LEU A 29 -2.34 -1.42 -4.85
C LEU A 29 -0.91 -0.87 -4.73
N LEU A 30 -0.59 -0.26 -3.58
CA LEU A 30 0.75 0.25 -3.31
C LEU A 30 1.79 -0.86 -3.30
N SER A 31 1.45 -2.01 -2.69
CA SER A 31 2.33 -3.18 -2.61
C SER A 31 2.63 -3.72 -4.01
N TYR A 32 1.63 -3.84 -4.88
CA TYR A 32 1.84 -4.21 -6.28
C TYR A 32 2.70 -3.19 -7.02
N GLY A 33 2.48 -1.89 -6.81
CA GLY A 33 3.32 -0.85 -7.42
C GLY A 33 4.79 -0.97 -7.02
N LEU A 34 5.08 -1.20 -5.73
CA LEU A 34 6.44 -1.39 -5.23
C LEU A 34 7.09 -2.67 -5.78
N VAL A 35 6.35 -3.78 -5.79
CA VAL A 35 6.83 -5.04 -6.38
C VAL A 35 7.01 -4.90 -7.90
N ALA A 36 6.18 -4.14 -8.60
CA ALA A 36 6.33 -3.88 -10.03
C ALA A 36 7.60 -3.08 -10.34
N LEU A 37 7.95 -2.08 -9.53
CA LEU A 37 9.24 -1.38 -9.62
C LEU A 37 10.40 -2.37 -9.47
N PHE A 38 10.34 -3.24 -8.46
CA PHE A 38 11.37 -4.27 -8.25
C PHE A 38 11.43 -5.27 -9.41
N ALA A 39 10.29 -5.70 -9.94
CA ALA A 39 10.22 -6.67 -11.03
C ALA A 39 10.69 -6.11 -12.37
N TRP A 40 10.50 -4.81 -12.64
CA TRP A 40 10.92 -4.18 -13.89
C TRP A 40 12.35 -3.63 -13.86
N PHE A 41 12.82 -3.16 -12.71
CA PHE A 41 14.11 -2.47 -12.59
C PHE A 41 15.11 -3.17 -11.66
N GLY A 42 14.72 -4.30 -11.06
CA GLY A 42 15.60 -5.10 -10.20
C GLY A 42 16.62 -5.97 -10.98
N PRO A 43 17.46 -6.71 -10.24
CA PRO A 43 18.56 -7.49 -10.81
C PRO A 43 18.10 -8.56 -11.82
N ASP A 44 17.04 -9.30 -11.50
CA ASP A 44 16.42 -10.29 -12.37
C ASP A 44 15.16 -9.70 -13.03
N ASN A 45 15.29 -8.56 -13.71
CA ASN A 45 14.13 -7.89 -14.30
C ASN A 45 13.40 -8.75 -15.34
N VAL A 46 12.13 -8.41 -15.61
CA VAL A 46 11.27 -9.16 -16.55
C VAL A 46 11.80 -9.24 -17.99
N ASN A 47 12.65 -8.30 -18.41
CA ASN A 47 13.20 -8.24 -19.76
C ASN A 47 14.48 -9.09 -19.93
N GLN A 48 15.05 -9.59 -18.83
CA GLN A 48 16.27 -10.37 -18.88
C GLN A 48 15.98 -11.84 -19.22
N ALA A 49 16.70 -12.37 -20.21
CA ALA A 49 16.74 -13.79 -20.49
C ALA A 49 17.55 -14.50 -19.40
N ILE A 50 16.86 -15.30 -18.58
CA ILE A 50 17.42 -16.08 -17.47
C ILE A 50 17.00 -17.55 -17.63
N SER A 51 17.66 -18.46 -16.91
CA SER A 51 17.31 -19.88 -16.93
C SER A 51 15.90 -20.14 -16.37
N ASN A 52 15.30 -21.26 -16.76
CA ASN A 52 13.93 -21.62 -16.36
C ASN A 52 13.78 -21.70 -14.84
N GLU A 53 14.75 -22.28 -14.13
CA GLU A 53 14.73 -22.36 -12.68
C GLU A 53 14.78 -20.97 -12.01
N ARG A 54 15.60 -20.03 -12.53
CA ARG A 54 15.63 -18.65 -12.01
C ARG A 54 14.34 -17.90 -12.31
N ALA A 55 13.73 -18.13 -13.47
CA ALA A 55 12.44 -17.51 -13.82
C ALA A 55 11.33 -17.91 -12.84
N LEU A 56 11.30 -19.18 -12.40
CA LEU A 56 10.39 -19.66 -11.37
C LEU A 56 10.64 -18.95 -10.04
N TRP A 57 11.90 -18.89 -9.59
CA TRP A 57 12.28 -18.20 -8.35
C TRP A 57 11.90 -16.71 -8.37
N ARG A 58 12.11 -16.02 -9.50
CA ARG A 58 11.70 -14.62 -9.69
C ARG A 58 10.21 -14.43 -9.48
N VAL A 59 9.37 -15.28 -10.08
CA VAL A 59 7.91 -15.19 -9.94
C VAL A 59 7.49 -15.45 -8.49
N GLN A 60 8.01 -16.51 -7.88
CA GLN A 60 7.72 -16.84 -6.48
C GLN A 60 8.15 -15.70 -5.55
N PHE A 61 9.38 -15.19 -5.71
CA PHE A 61 9.89 -14.10 -4.89
C PHE A 61 8.99 -12.86 -4.99
N ASN A 62 8.63 -12.43 -6.20
CA ASN A 62 7.75 -11.28 -6.40
C ASN A 62 6.37 -11.50 -5.78
N MET A 63 5.79 -12.69 -5.93
CA MET A 63 4.50 -13.05 -5.31
C MET A 63 4.57 -12.99 -3.78
N TRP A 64 5.59 -13.60 -3.19
CA TRP A 64 5.78 -13.64 -1.75
C TRP A 64 6.16 -12.30 -1.15
N LEU A 65 6.78 -11.40 -1.92
CA LEU A 65 7.14 -10.05 -1.48
C LEU A 65 5.92 -9.12 -1.30
N VAL A 66 4.83 -9.36 -2.03
CA VAL A 66 3.59 -8.55 -1.91
C VAL A 66 3.00 -8.66 -0.51
N ALA A 67 2.89 -9.88 0.03
CA ALA A 67 2.26 -10.13 1.33
C ALA A 67 2.89 -9.37 2.52
N PRO A 68 4.22 -9.43 2.78
CA PRO A 68 4.84 -8.72 3.89
C PRO A 68 4.77 -7.20 3.73
N ILE A 69 4.90 -6.67 2.50
CA ILE A 69 4.71 -5.23 2.24
C ILE A 69 3.28 -4.83 2.55
N TRP A 70 2.30 -5.61 2.09
CA TRP A 70 0.90 -5.30 2.29
C TRP A 70 0.50 -5.35 3.76
N MET A 71 0.94 -6.38 4.50
CA MET A 71 0.69 -6.52 5.94
C MET A 71 1.37 -5.39 6.73
N CYS A 72 2.57 -4.95 6.32
CA CYS A 72 3.23 -3.78 6.91
C CYS A 72 2.40 -2.51 6.71
N VAL A 73 1.93 -2.25 5.48
CA VAL A 73 1.08 -1.09 5.17
C VAL A 73 -0.25 -1.16 5.94
N LEU A 74 -0.88 -2.33 6.03
CA LEU A 74 -2.10 -2.56 6.81
C LEU A 74 -1.90 -2.28 8.30
N SER A 75 -0.75 -2.63 8.87
CA SER A 75 -0.41 -2.27 10.25
C SER A 75 -0.24 -0.76 10.41
N LEU A 76 0.48 -0.12 9.48
CA LEU A 76 0.79 1.31 9.53
C LEU A 76 -0.44 2.20 9.28
N VAL A 77 -1.51 1.69 8.64
CA VAL A 77 -2.72 2.49 8.37
C VAL A 77 -3.39 3.01 9.65
N TYR A 78 -3.18 2.32 10.78
CA TYR A 78 -3.72 2.71 12.08
C TYR A 78 -2.94 3.87 12.74
N LEU A 79 -1.74 4.22 12.26
CA LEU A 79 -1.03 5.44 12.69
C LEU A 79 -1.70 6.72 12.18
N PHE A 80 -2.57 6.63 11.17
CA PHE A 80 -3.31 7.80 10.69
C PHE A 80 -4.39 8.23 11.66
N ARG A 81 -4.57 9.54 11.84
CA ARG A 81 -5.53 10.10 12.81
C ARG A 81 -6.98 9.83 12.39
N SER A 82 -7.28 9.87 11.08
CA SER A 82 -8.63 9.65 10.53
C SER A 82 -8.63 8.76 9.29
N GLY A 83 -9.81 8.21 8.94
CA GLY A 83 -9.99 7.44 7.70
C GLY A 83 -9.66 8.25 6.44
N LYS A 84 -10.13 9.50 6.37
CA LYS A 84 -9.83 10.41 5.25
C LYS A 84 -8.33 10.62 5.05
N GLN A 85 -7.59 10.77 6.15
CA GLN A 85 -6.14 10.94 6.08
C GLN A 85 -5.45 9.68 5.53
N ALA A 86 -5.93 8.48 5.88
CA ALA A 86 -5.42 7.22 5.35
C ALA A 86 -5.62 7.14 3.82
N TRP A 87 -6.83 7.45 3.34
CA TRP A 87 -7.14 7.48 1.91
C TRP A 87 -6.27 8.46 1.14
N LEU A 88 -6.14 9.71 1.63
CA LEU A 88 -5.33 10.73 0.95
C LEU A 88 -3.85 10.34 0.88
N LYS A 89 -3.29 9.87 2.00
CA LYS A 89 -1.86 9.52 2.06
C LYS A 89 -1.52 8.28 1.24
N LEU A 90 -2.33 7.22 1.35
CA LEU A 90 -2.13 6.02 0.54
C LEU A 90 -2.42 6.29 -0.94
N GLY A 91 -3.42 7.11 -1.26
CA GLY A 91 -3.72 7.51 -2.63
C GLY A 91 -2.56 8.29 -3.25
N PHE A 92 -2.03 9.27 -2.52
CA PHE A 92 -0.85 10.02 -2.95
C PHE A 92 0.38 9.12 -3.13
N ALA A 93 0.64 8.21 -2.18
CA ALA A 93 1.74 7.25 -2.29
C ALA A 93 1.60 6.38 -3.55
N ASN A 94 0.40 5.90 -3.86
CA ASN A 94 0.14 5.17 -5.11
C ASN A 94 0.46 6.04 -6.34
N LEU A 95 -0.05 7.26 -6.40
CA LEU A 95 0.23 8.16 -7.52
C LEU A 95 1.74 8.38 -7.71
N VAL A 96 2.50 8.55 -6.63
CA VAL A 96 3.96 8.67 -6.69
C VAL A 96 4.59 7.39 -7.22
N ILE A 97 4.26 6.21 -6.67
CA ILE A 97 4.87 4.94 -7.08
C ILE A 97 4.59 4.62 -8.54
N TYR A 98 3.35 4.75 -8.99
CA TYR A 98 2.99 4.51 -10.39
C TYR A 98 3.54 5.59 -11.32
N GLY A 99 3.63 6.85 -10.86
CA GLY A 99 4.29 7.92 -11.59
C GLY A 99 5.78 7.67 -11.80
N VAL A 100 6.49 7.23 -10.76
CA VAL A 100 7.90 6.82 -10.84
C VAL A 100 8.05 5.62 -11.77
N TRP A 101 7.19 4.60 -11.63
CA TRP A 101 7.23 3.43 -12.50
C TRP A 101 7.06 3.81 -13.97
N MET A 102 6.08 4.67 -14.29
CA MET A 102 5.84 5.16 -15.64
C MET A 102 7.00 6.00 -16.17
N ALA A 103 7.54 6.90 -15.36
CA ALA A 103 8.68 7.76 -15.73
C ALA A 103 9.93 6.93 -16.05
N LEU A 104 10.27 5.97 -15.19
CA LEU A 104 11.39 5.05 -15.42
C LEU A 104 11.15 4.19 -16.65
N ARG A 105 9.92 3.69 -16.84
CA ARG A 105 9.55 2.85 -17.99
C ARG A 105 9.59 3.61 -19.31
N SER A 106 9.34 4.92 -19.29
CA SER A 106 9.46 5.77 -20.48
C SER A 106 10.90 6.19 -20.79
N ALA A 107 11.78 6.19 -19.79
CA ALA A 107 13.17 6.64 -19.93
C ALA A 107 14.15 5.50 -20.24
N LEU A 108 13.80 4.25 -19.93
CA LEU A 108 14.59 3.03 -20.10
C LEU A 108 13.94 2.07 -21.11
#